data_AF-A0A7W8PDH3-F1
#
_entry.id   AF-A0A7W8PDH3-F1
#
_cell.length_a   1.000
_cell.length_b   1.000
_cell.length_c   1.000
_cell.angle_alpha   90.00
_cell.angle_beta   90.00
_cell.angle_gamma   90.00
#
_symmetry.space_group_name_H-M   'P 1'
#
loop_
_entity.id
_entity.type
_entity.pdbx_description
1 polymer ?
#
loop_
_entity_poly.entity_id
_entity_poly.type
_entity_poly.pdbx_seq_one_letter_code
_entity_poly.pdbx_strand_id
1 'polypeptide(L)'
;MVSSRVTAFESYCGMTNSSSQLLRTAFWLRDRFCALAGVRPINGFAQERPKASPVAGDVVDFFKVDYITNDELFLVANDRHLCVLVALMLSPALGLKRELTITASVKTHNLFGKVYMVPVAYAHGLIVRRMLRQLTSRA
;
A
#
# COMPACT_ATOMS: atom_id res chain seq x y z
N MET A 1 5.82 -8.43 13.31
CA MET A 1 6.12 -9.84 12.99
C MET A 1 4.84 -10.50 12.53
N VAL A 2 4.91 -11.38 11.54
CA VAL A 2 3.77 -12.15 10.99
C VAL A 2 4.06 -13.65 11.09
N SER A 3 3.05 -14.49 10.93
CA SER A 3 3.21 -15.96 10.97
C SER A 3 4.09 -16.43 9.80
N SER A 4 4.89 -17.49 10.02
CA SER A 4 5.83 -18.00 9.02
C SER A 4 5.19 -18.60 7.77
N ARG A 5 3.88 -18.89 7.81
CA ARG A 5 3.12 -19.46 6.68
C ARG A 5 2.48 -18.43 5.76
N VAL A 6 2.54 -17.15 6.12
CA VAL A 6 1.84 -16.08 5.41
C VAL A 6 2.70 -15.57 4.26
N THR A 7 2.09 -15.35 3.09
CA THR A 7 2.77 -14.75 1.93
C THR A 7 2.81 -13.21 2.01
N ALA A 8 3.65 -12.58 1.18
CA ALA A 8 3.69 -11.12 1.07
C ALA A 8 2.34 -10.55 0.62
N PHE A 9 1.66 -11.22 -0.30
CA PHE A 9 0.33 -10.83 -0.76
C PHE A 9 -0.75 -11.01 0.31
N GLU A 10 -0.72 -12.10 1.08
CA GLU A 10 -1.63 -12.28 2.22
C GLU A 10 -1.38 -11.24 3.33
N SER A 11 -0.12 -10.88 3.55
CA SER A 11 0.26 -9.82 4.49
C SER A 11 -0.29 -8.46 4.05
N TYR A 12 -0.13 -8.13 2.76
CA TYR A 12 -0.75 -6.95 2.14
C TYR A 12 -2.27 -6.97 2.34
N CYS A 13 -2.89 -8.10 2.04
CA CYS A 13 -4.32 -8.30 2.24
C CYS A 13 -4.73 -8.07 3.71
N GLY A 14 -4.01 -8.65 4.67
CA GLY A 14 -4.28 -8.46 6.10
C GLY A 14 -4.23 -6.99 6.51
N MET A 15 -3.26 -6.24 5.99
CA MET A 15 -3.10 -4.80 6.28
C MET A 15 -4.23 -3.95 5.72
N THR A 16 -4.58 -4.18 4.45
CA THR A 16 -5.52 -3.31 3.75
C THR A 16 -6.98 -3.68 4.04
N ASN A 17 -7.23 -4.89 4.57
CA ASN A 17 -8.59 -5.37 4.91
C ASN A 17 -9.17 -4.62 6.12
N SER A 18 -8.30 -4.11 6.98
CA SER A 18 -8.67 -3.25 8.11
C SER A 18 -8.19 -1.82 7.90
N SER A 19 -8.15 -1.36 6.64
CA SER A 19 -7.89 0.04 6.36
C SER A 19 -8.92 0.89 7.11
N SER A 20 -8.46 1.56 8.17
CA SER A 20 -9.33 2.34 9.06
C SER A 20 -10.18 3.31 8.25
N GLN A 21 -11.39 3.64 8.71
CA GLN A 21 -12.26 4.61 8.04
C GLN A 21 -11.51 5.92 7.71
N LEU A 22 -10.57 6.34 8.57
CA LEU A 22 -9.68 7.50 8.35
C LEU A 22 -8.86 7.43 7.05
N LEU A 23 -8.41 6.24 6.66
CA LEU A 23 -7.58 6.00 5.48
C LEU A 23 -8.41 6.10 4.19
N ARG A 24 -9.64 5.57 4.23
CA ARG A 24 -10.64 5.78 3.17
C ARG A 24 -11.02 7.26 3.05
N THR A 25 -11.22 7.96 4.17
CA THR A 25 -11.54 9.39 4.15
C THR A 25 -10.37 10.21 3.60
N ALA A 26 -9.13 9.86 3.93
CA ALA A 26 -7.94 10.53 3.41
C ALA A 26 -7.80 10.35 1.89
N PHE A 27 -8.01 9.14 1.36
CA PHE A 27 -8.02 8.89 -0.09
C PHE A 27 -9.20 9.55 -0.79
N TRP A 28 -10.38 9.60 -0.17
CA TRP A 28 -11.52 10.32 -0.72
C TRP A 28 -11.28 11.84 -0.79
N LEU A 29 -10.70 12.41 0.28
CA LEU A 29 -10.38 13.84 0.33
C LEU A 29 -9.34 14.19 -0.72
N ARG A 30 -8.30 13.36 -0.85
CA ARG A 30 -7.31 13.42 -1.93
C ARG A 30 -7.99 13.42 -3.31
N ASP A 31 -8.87 12.45 -3.55
CA ASP A 31 -9.56 12.31 -4.83
C ASP A 31 -10.42 13.52 -5.16
N ARG A 32 -11.10 14.14 -4.17
CA ARG A 32 -11.85 15.38 -4.39
C ARG A 32 -10.96 16.56 -4.78
N PHE A 33 -9.82 16.73 -4.12
CA PHE A 33 -8.89 17.82 -4.44
C PHE A 33 -8.16 17.58 -5.76
N CYS A 34 -7.88 16.31 -6.10
CA CYS A 34 -7.17 15.93 -7.32
C CYS A 34 -8.08 15.65 -8.53
N ALA A 35 -9.41 15.60 -8.35
CA ALA A 35 -10.38 15.48 -9.44
C ALA A 35 -10.26 16.64 -10.44
N LEU A 36 -9.93 17.84 -9.96
CA LEU A 36 -9.67 19.02 -10.79
C LEU A 36 -8.35 18.93 -11.59
N ALA A 37 -7.45 18.03 -11.20
CA ALA A 37 -6.14 17.85 -11.83
C ALA A 37 -6.06 16.62 -12.76
N GLY A 38 -7.19 15.93 -13.00
CA GLY A 38 -7.26 14.77 -13.90
C GLY A 38 -6.59 13.50 -13.36
N VAL A 39 -6.44 13.37 -12.04
CA VAL A 39 -5.85 12.21 -11.38
C VAL A 39 -6.91 11.11 -11.22
N ARG A 40 -6.54 9.85 -11.49
CA ARG A 40 -7.47 8.71 -11.34
C ARG A 40 -7.87 8.55 -9.88
N PRO A 41 -9.17 8.40 -9.57
CA PRO A 41 -9.62 8.21 -8.19
C PRO A 41 -9.09 6.89 -7.64
N ILE A 42 -8.58 6.95 -6.42
CA ILE A 42 -8.32 5.77 -5.60
C ILE A 42 -9.65 5.47 -4.90
N ASN A 43 -10.49 4.62 -5.50
CA ASN A 43 -11.81 4.21 -4.97
C ASN A 43 -11.74 3.39 -3.65
N GLY A 44 -10.74 3.64 -2.80
CA GLY A 44 -10.40 2.87 -1.63
C GLY A 44 -9.72 1.56 -1.98
N PHE A 45 -9.53 0.72 -0.95
CA PHE A 45 -9.19 -0.68 -1.12
C PHE A 45 -10.47 -1.48 -1.40
N ALA A 46 -10.43 -2.41 -2.34
CA ALA A 46 -11.55 -3.26 -2.69
C ALA A 46 -11.94 -4.14 -1.49
N GLN A 47 -13.25 -4.19 -1.19
CA GLN A 47 -13.80 -5.07 -0.15
C GLN A 47 -13.83 -6.54 -0.58
N GLU A 48 -13.92 -6.80 -1.89
CA GLU A 48 -13.90 -8.14 -2.47
C GLU A 48 -12.53 -8.39 -3.09
N ARG A 49 -11.82 -9.39 -2.58
CA ARG A 49 -10.49 -9.74 -3.07
C ARG A 49 -10.50 -10.97 -3.96
N PRO A 50 -9.62 -11.02 -4.98
CA PRO A 50 -9.44 -12.23 -5.76
C PRO A 50 -8.98 -13.36 -4.85
N LYS A 51 -9.61 -14.53 -4.97
CA LYS A 51 -9.24 -15.76 -4.24
C LYS A 51 -7.87 -16.32 -4.68
N ALA A 52 -7.35 -15.83 -5.81
CA ALA A 52 -6.06 -16.22 -6.37
C ALA A 52 -5.04 -15.10 -6.18
N SER A 53 -3.77 -15.49 -5.99
CA SER A 53 -2.66 -14.54 -6.00
C SER A 53 -2.57 -13.87 -7.38
N PRO A 54 -2.43 -12.53 -7.45
CA PRO A 54 -2.27 -11.83 -8.72
C PRO A 54 -0.94 -12.20 -9.38
N VAL A 55 -0.81 -11.89 -10.67
CA VAL A 55 0.45 -12.00 -11.41
C VAL A 55 1.02 -10.61 -11.71
N ALA A 56 2.32 -10.55 -12.03
CA ALA A 56 2.94 -9.30 -12.47
C ALA A 56 2.20 -8.73 -13.68
N GLY A 57 1.86 -7.45 -13.63
CA GLY A 57 1.03 -6.76 -14.61
C GLY A 57 -0.42 -6.52 -14.16
N ASP A 58 -0.94 -7.31 -13.23
CA ASP A 58 -2.30 -7.15 -12.70
C ASP A 58 -2.44 -5.85 -11.91
N VAL A 59 -3.69 -5.41 -11.75
CA VAL A 59 -4.03 -4.25 -10.92
C VAL A 59 -4.70 -4.76 -9.65
N VAL A 60 -4.12 -4.42 -8.49
CA VAL A 60 -4.66 -4.68 -7.16
C VAL A 60 -4.99 -3.35 -6.52
N ASP A 61 -6.27 -3.15 -6.19
CA ASP A 61 -6.83 -1.89 -5.72
C ASP A 61 -6.58 -0.75 -6.74
N PHE A 62 -5.48 -0.01 -6.60
CA PHE A 62 -5.06 1.06 -7.51
C PHE A 62 -3.58 0.95 -7.89
N PHE A 63 -2.89 -0.08 -7.41
CA PHE A 63 -1.51 -0.34 -7.74
C PHE A 63 -1.43 -1.39 -8.84
N LYS A 64 -0.48 -1.21 -9.75
CA LYS A 64 -0.05 -2.27 -10.65
C LYS A 64 0.95 -3.16 -9.92
N VAL A 65 0.79 -4.47 -10.02
CA VAL A 65 1.77 -5.45 -9.53
C VAL A 65 2.97 -5.40 -10.46
N ASP A 66 4.10 -4.95 -9.93
CA ASP A 66 5.37 -4.89 -10.67
C ASP A 66 6.13 -6.21 -10.52
N TYR A 67 6.13 -6.75 -9.30
CA TYR A 67 6.80 -8.02 -8.97
C TYR A 67 6.05 -8.73 -7.84
N ILE A 68 5.96 -10.06 -7.90
CA ILE A 68 5.33 -10.86 -6.85
C ILE A 68 6.00 -12.23 -6.70
N THR A 69 6.26 -12.60 -5.45
CA THR A 69 6.62 -13.94 -4.99
C THR A 69 5.90 -14.23 -3.66
N ASN A 70 6.15 -15.40 -3.08
CA ASN A 70 5.64 -15.71 -1.74
C ASN A 70 6.21 -14.77 -0.67
N ASP A 71 7.43 -14.27 -0.86
CA ASP A 71 8.15 -13.49 0.14
C ASP A 71 8.23 -11.99 -0.19
N GLU A 72 7.98 -11.61 -1.45
CA GLU A 72 8.11 -10.24 -1.92
C GLU A 72 6.89 -9.80 -2.75
N LEU A 73 6.46 -8.56 -2.57
CA LEU A 73 5.39 -7.95 -3.36
C LEU A 73 5.72 -6.49 -3.63
N PHE A 74 5.90 -6.13 -4.90
CA PHE A 74 6.14 -4.76 -5.34
C PHE A 74 4.93 -4.24 -6.10
N LEU A 75 4.44 -3.10 -5.63
CA LEU A 75 3.25 -2.42 -6.10
C LEU A 75 3.63 -1.04 -6.58
N VAL A 76 3.22 -0.68 -7.79
CA VAL A 76 3.55 0.61 -8.42
C VAL A 76 2.27 1.35 -8.78
N ALA A 77 2.17 2.61 -8.36
CA ALA A 77 1.16 3.54 -8.84
C ALA A 77 1.85 4.71 -9.54
N ASN A 78 1.70 4.78 -10.86
CA ASN A 78 2.31 5.83 -11.67
C ASN A 78 1.24 6.83 -12.13
N ASP A 79 1.30 8.04 -11.60
CA ASP A 79 0.43 9.16 -11.94
C ASP A 79 1.23 10.28 -12.60
N ARG A 80 0.52 11.25 -13.20
CA ARG A 80 1.14 12.37 -13.92
C ARG A 80 2.10 13.21 -13.06
N HIS A 81 1.87 13.29 -11.76
CA HIS A 81 2.58 14.19 -10.84
C HIS A 81 3.53 13.45 -9.89
N LEU A 82 3.38 12.13 -9.74
CA LEU A 82 4.18 11.30 -8.86
C LEU A 82 4.12 9.84 -9.29
N CYS A 83 5.17 9.09 -8.93
CA CYS A 83 5.22 7.65 -8.98
C CYS A 83 5.43 7.13 -7.55
N VAL A 84 4.61 6.17 -7.12
CA VAL A 84 4.71 5.50 -5.82
C VAL A 84 5.11 4.06 -6.04
N LEU A 85 6.10 3.61 -5.28
CA LEU A 85 6.47 2.20 -5.12
C LEU A 85 6.15 1.79 -3.68
N VAL A 86 5.43 0.70 -3.51
CA VAL A 86 5.25 0.03 -2.22
C VAL A 86 5.81 -1.38 -2.35
N ALA A 87 6.86 -1.66 -1.60
CA ALA A 87 7.47 -2.99 -1.52
C ALA A 87 7.17 -3.60 -0.15
N LEU A 88 6.66 -4.82 -0.15
CA LEU A 88 6.52 -5.68 1.02
C LEU A 88 7.53 -6.81 0.89
N MET A 89 8.32 -7.03 1.94
CA MET A 89 9.36 -8.06 1.97
C MET A 89 9.27 -8.85 3.27
N LEU A 90 9.26 -10.17 3.15
CA LEU A 90 9.29 -11.10 4.28
C LEU A 90 10.70 -11.64 4.46
N SER A 91 11.27 -11.41 5.64
CA SER A 91 12.57 -11.97 6.00
C SER A 91 12.47 -13.50 6.22
N PRO A 92 13.60 -14.23 6.19
CA PRO A 92 13.63 -15.65 6.57
C PRO A 92 12.97 -15.90 7.94
N ALA A 93 12.31 -17.04 8.09
CA ALA A 93 11.58 -17.36 9.31
C ALA A 93 12.52 -17.58 10.51
N LEU A 94 12.19 -16.94 11.62
CA LEU A 94 12.77 -17.20 12.93
C LEU A 94 11.74 -18.04 13.72
N GLY A 95 11.75 -19.36 13.51
CA GLY A 95 10.76 -20.28 14.07
C GLY A 95 9.37 -20.11 13.44
N LEU A 96 8.34 -19.83 14.24
CA LEU A 96 6.96 -19.65 13.77
C LEU A 96 6.65 -18.21 13.31
N LYS A 97 7.63 -17.29 13.34
CA LYS A 97 7.44 -15.88 13.01
C LYS A 97 8.40 -15.43 11.91
N ARG A 98 7.94 -14.48 11.09
CA ARG A 98 8.70 -13.77 10.06
C ARG A 98 8.61 -12.27 10.28
N GLU A 99 9.66 -11.55 9.93
CA GLU A 99 9.65 -10.09 9.90
C GLU A 99 9.06 -9.63 8.57
N LEU A 100 8.13 -8.66 8.63
CA LEU A 100 7.54 -8.02 7.47
C LEU A 100 8.08 -6.60 7.40
N THR A 101 8.85 -6.33 6.36
CA THR A 101 9.37 -4.99 6.04
C THR A 101 8.50 -4.36 4.97
N ILE A 102 8.18 -3.08 5.14
CA ILE A 102 7.38 -2.32 4.19
C ILE A 102 8.12 -1.05 3.83
N THR A 103 8.45 -0.93 2.55
CA THR A 103 9.14 0.22 1.99
C THR A 103 8.18 0.95 1.07
N ALA A 104 7.84 2.18 1.43
CA ALA A 104 7.10 3.09 0.54
C ALA A 104 8.07 4.15 0.02
N SER A 105 8.19 4.27 -1.30
CA SER A 105 9.01 5.27 -1.96
C SER A 105 8.15 6.08 -2.91
N VAL A 106 8.41 7.38 -2.98
CA VAL A 106 7.68 8.30 -3.85
C VAL A 106 8.67 9.14 -4.63
N LYS A 107 8.46 9.22 -5.94
CA LYS A 107 9.16 10.12 -6.84
C LYS A 107 8.18 11.14 -7.42
N THR A 108 8.33 12.41 -7.08
CA THR A 108 7.53 13.50 -7.68
C THR A 108 8.10 13.91 -9.03
N HIS A 109 7.25 14.11 -10.04
CA HIS A 109 7.69 14.48 -11.39
C HIS A 109 7.70 16.00 -11.62
N ASN A 110 6.87 16.76 -10.91
CA ASN A 110 6.69 18.20 -11.14
C ASN A 110 6.45 18.98 -9.83
N LEU A 111 6.40 20.31 -9.93
CA LEU A 111 6.19 21.20 -8.78
C LEU A 111 4.85 20.94 -8.07
N PHE A 112 3.80 20.63 -8.83
CA PHE A 112 2.51 20.24 -8.27
C PHE A 112 2.63 19.00 -7.37
N GLY A 113 3.33 17.96 -7.83
CA GLY A 113 3.63 16.77 -7.05
C GLY A 113 4.43 17.05 -5.78
N LYS A 114 5.39 18.00 -5.83
CA LYS A 114 6.16 18.44 -4.65
C LYS A 114 5.27 19.11 -3.60
N VAL A 115 4.43 20.06 -4.02
CA VAL A 115 3.51 20.78 -3.11
C VAL A 115 2.49 19.80 -2.51
N TYR A 116 1.95 18.91 -3.35
CA TYR A 116 1.02 17.87 -2.93
C TYR A 116 1.63 16.89 -1.91
N MET A 117 2.93 16.60 -2.02
CA MET A 117 3.63 15.71 -1.08
C MET A 117 3.85 16.31 0.31
N VAL A 118 3.81 17.63 0.50
CA VAL A 118 4.05 18.26 1.81
C VAL A 118 3.06 17.77 2.88
N PRO A 119 1.72 17.87 2.70
CA PRO A 119 0.78 17.36 3.68
C PRO A 119 0.80 15.82 3.78
N VAL A 120 0.98 15.13 2.65
CA VAL A 120 1.01 13.67 2.60
C VAL A 120 2.20 13.13 3.39
N ALA A 121 3.40 13.70 3.23
CA ALA A 121 4.61 13.29 3.93
C ALA A 121 4.45 13.36 5.46
N TYR A 122 3.76 14.37 5.96
CA TYR A 122 3.50 14.52 7.40
C TYR A 122 2.51 13.46 7.91
N ALA A 123 1.43 13.18 7.16
CA ALA A 123 0.38 12.24 7.58
C ALA A 123 0.76 10.75 7.35
N HIS A 124 1.53 10.45 6.30
CA HIS A 124 1.75 9.09 5.81
C HIS A 124 2.44 8.19 6.84
N GLY A 125 3.43 8.72 7.57
CA GLY A 125 4.14 7.96 8.61
C GLY A 125 3.22 7.52 9.75
N LEU A 126 2.29 8.37 10.17
CA LEU A 126 1.30 8.06 11.22
C LEU A 126 0.33 6.98 10.76
N ILE A 127 -0.13 7.08 9.51
CA ILE A 127 -1.07 6.15 8.90
C ILE A 127 -0.45 4.74 8.81
N VAL A 128 0.75 4.62 8.25
CA VAL A 128 1.45 3.33 8.10
C VAL A 128 1.74 2.69 9.45
N ARG A 129 2.21 3.47 10.43
CA ARG A 129 2.44 2.97 11.80
C ARG A 129 1.17 2.41 12.42
N ARG A 130 0.00 3.03 12.20
CA ARG A 130 -1.29 2.51 12.69
C ARG A 130 -1.69 1.20 12.00
N MET A 131 -1.50 1.09 10.69
CA MET A 131 -1.76 -0.15 9.94
C MET A 131 -0.89 -1.32 10.44
N LEU A 132 0.41 -1.07 10.65
CA LEU A 132 1.34 -2.07 11.16
C LEU A 132 1.00 -2.54 12.59
N ARG A 133 0.58 -1.62 13.48
CA ARG A 133 0.16 -1.98 14.84
C ARG A 133 -1.04 -2.93 14.85
N GLN A 134 -2.01 -2.71 13.94
CA GLN A 134 -3.21 -3.56 13.85
C GLN A 134 -2.91 -5.00 13.42
N LEU A 135 -1.92 -5.19 12.53
CA LEU A 135 -1.43 -6.53 12.20
C LEU A 135 -0.82 -7.23 13.41
N THR A 136 -0.01 -6.50 14.18
CA THR A 136 0.74 -7.09 15.29
C THR A 136 -0.16 -7.44 16.48
N SER A 137 -1.28 -6.72 16.67
CA SER A 137 -2.26 -7.02 17.73
C SER A 137 -3.17 -8.22 17.43
N ARG A 138 -3.09 -8.81 16.24
CA ARG A 138 -3.93 -9.92 15.78
C ARG A 138 -3.14 -11.20 15.46
N ALA A 139 -1.83 -11.19 15.69
CA ALA A 139 -0.93 -12.34 15.55
C ALA A 139 -0.53 -12.88 16.93
#